data_AF-A0A5C7WV72-F1
#
_entry.id   AF-A0A5C7WV72-F1
#
_cell.length_a   1.000
_cell.length_b   1.000
_cell.length_c   1.000
_cell.angle_alpha   90.00
_cell.angle_beta   90.00
_cell.angle_gamma   90.00
#
_symmetry.space_group_name_H-M   'P 1'
#
loop_
_entity.id
_entity.type
_entity.pdbx_description
1 polymer ?
#
loop_
_entity_poly.entity_id
_entity_poly.type
_entity_poly.pdbx_seq_one_letter_code
_entity_poly.pdbx_strand_id
1 'polypeptide(L)' 'MSDISERRIVCLSCTQTIDVSVLVVDGRETIAVHAVEEILVDYGWLPTPRGSYCPQHARSVRHDAG' A
#
# COMPACT_ATOMS: atom_id res chain seq x y z
N MET A 1 -0.70 -24.21 -3.27
CA MET A 1 -0.49 -23.50 -4.55
C MET A 1 -0.14 -22.09 -4.16
N SER A 2 1.08 -21.64 -4.47
CA SER A 2 1.50 -20.27 -4.19
C SER A 2 1.02 -19.34 -5.30
N ASP A 3 0.55 -18.15 -4.94
CA ASP A 3 0.11 -17.13 -5.89
C ASP A 3 0.95 -15.86 -5.73
N ILE A 4 1.21 -15.17 -6.83
CA ILE A 4 1.91 -13.88 -6.83
C ILE A 4 0.89 -12.80 -7.09
N SER A 5 0.67 -11.94 -6.11
CA SER A 5 -0.18 -10.77 -6.23
C SER A 5 0.66 -9.56 -6.59
N GLU A 6 0.58 -9.14 -7.86
CA GLU A 6 1.21 -7.91 -8.37
C GLU A 6 0.20 -6.76 -8.34
N ARG A 7 0.60 -5.62 -7.76
CA ARG A 7 -0.27 -4.46 -7.59
C ARG A 7 0.46 -3.16 -7.89
N ARG A 8 -0.14 -2.33 -8.74
CA ARG A 8 0.24 -0.93 -8.91
C ARG A 8 -0.60 -0.06 -7.99
N ILE A 9 0.05 0.64 -7.07
CA ILE A 9 -0.59 1.58 -6.16
C ILE A 9 -0.31 3.00 -6.65
N VAL A 10 -1.37 3.80 -6.75
CA VAL A 10 -1.32 5.21 -7.18
C VAL A 10 -1.70 6.09 -5.99
N CYS A 11 -0.97 7.19 -5.80
CA CYS A 11 -1.28 8.15 -4.75
C CYS A 11 -2.66 8.79 -4.98
N LEU A 12 -3.44 8.95 -3.92
CA LEU A 12 -4.74 9.65 -3.99
C LEU A 12 -4.63 11.15 -4.27
N SER A 13 -3.48 11.78 -3.99
CA SER A 13 -3.28 13.23 -4.10
C SER A 13 -2.42 13.65 -5.29
N CYS A 14 -1.71 12.73 -5.93
CA CYS A 14 -0.86 13.02 -7.08
C CYS A 14 -0.69 11.79 -7.98
N THR A 15 0.17 11.89 -8.99
CA THR A 15 0.40 10.80 -9.95
C THR A 15 1.54 9.86 -9.55
N GLN A 16 2.13 10.02 -8.36
CA GLN A 16 3.20 9.12 -7.91
C GLN A 16 2.67 7.70 -7.74
N THR A 17 3.46 6.73 -8.17
CA THR A 17 3.12 5.30 -8.12
C THR A 17 4.17 4.49 -7.40
N ILE A 18 3.75 3.34 -6.86
CA ILE A 18 4.64 2.26 -6.41
C ILE A 18 4.06 0.93 -6.89
N ASP A 19 4.92 0.10 -7.49
CA ASP A 19 4.56 -1.26 -7.91
C ASP A 19 5.04 -2.23 -6.83
N VAL A 20 4.16 -3.11 -6.35
CA VAL A 20 4.39 -4.05 -5.24
C VAL A 20 3.99 -5.46 -5.66
N SER A 21 4.83 -6.44 -5.37
CA SER A 21 4.55 -7.86 -5.62
C SER A 21 4.66 -8.66 -4.34
N VAL A 22 3.66 -9.47 -4.01
CA VAL A 22 3.63 -10.32 -2.81
C VAL A 22 3.43 -11.77 -3.21
N LEU A 23 4.33 -12.66 -2.78
CA LEU A 23 4.17 -14.10 -2.88
C LEU A 23 3.39 -14.61 -1.67
N VAL A 24 2.21 -15.18 -1.89
CA VAL A 24 1.37 -15.75 -0.83
C VAL A 24 1.33 -17.28 -0.99
N VAL A 25 1.79 -17.99 0.05
CA VAL A 25 1.92 -19.46 0.03
C VAL A 25 0.62 -20.16 0.45
N ASP A 26 -0.16 -19.53 1.34
CA ASP A 26 -1.50 -19.95 1.74
C ASP A 26 -2.48 -18.95 1.13
N GLY A 27 -3.17 -19.32 0.04
CA GLY A 27 -3.89 -18.46 -0.93
C GLY A 27 -5.06 -17.61 -0.40
N ARG A 28 -4.96 -17.10 0.83
CA ARG A 28 -5.88 -16.15 1.45
C ARG A 28 -5.55 -14.74 0.98
N GLU A 29 -6.46 -14.18 0.21
CA GLU A 29 -6.34 -12.82 -0.32
C GLU A 29 -6.15 -11.76 0.78
N THR A 30 -6.74 -11.95 1.96
CA THR A 30 -6.60 -11.02 3.09
C THR A 30 -5.16 -10.90 3.58
N ILE A 31 -4.39 -12.00 3.54
CA ILE A 31 -2.95 -11.97 3.86
C ILE A 31 -2.20 -11.17 2.80
N ALA A 32 -2.54 -11.35 1.52
CA ALA A 32 -1.94 -10.59 0.42
C ALA A 32 -2.18 -9.09 0.56
N VAL A 33 -3.38 -8.68 0.98
CA VAL A 33 -3.71 -7.26 1.20
C VAL A 33 -2.90 -6.70 2.36
N HIS A 34 -2.91 -7.39 3.51
CA HIS A 34 -2.20 -6.91 4.70
C HIS A 34 -0.69 -6.81 4.46
N ALA A 35 -0.09 -7.81 3.79
CA ALA A 35 1.32 -7.76 3.42
C ALA A 35 1.66 -6.58 2.50
N VAL A 36 0.77 -6.21 1.57
CA VAL A 36 0.97 -5.01 0.76
C VAL A 36 0.91 -3.75 1.63
N GLU A 37 -0.03 -3.65 2.57
CA GLU A 37 -0.11 -2.50 3.48
C GLU A 37 1.15 -2.34 4.34
N GLU A 38 1.68 -3.43 4.88
CA GLU A 38 2.94 -3.42 5.65
C GLU A 38 4.12 -2.93 4.78
N ILE A 39 4.26 -3.48 3.57
CA ILE A 39 5.30 -3.03 2.61
C ILE A 39 5.13 -1.55 2.30
N LEU A 40 3.91 -1.06 2.06
CA LEU A 40 3.68 0.36 1.80
C LEU A 40 4.19 1.23 2.97
N VAL A 41 3.90 0.84 4.20
CA VAL A 41 4.35 1.55 5.40
C VAL A 41 5.89 1.58 5.49
N ASP A 42 6.57 0.47 5.22
CA ASP A 42 8.04 0.40 5.22
C ASP A 42 8.69 1.35 4.21
N TYR A 43 8.01 1.60 3.08
CA TYR A 43 8.43 2.57 2.05
C TYR A 43 7.91 3.99 2.29
N GLY A 44 7.32 4.25 3.46
CA GLY A 44 6.82 5.57 3.87
C GLY A 44 5.50 5.97 3.22
N TRP A 45 4.83 5.08 2.51
CA TRP A 45 3.46 5.31 2.05
C TRP A 45 2.48 5.17 3.23
N LEU A 46 1.30 5.77 3.07
CA LEU A 46 0.21 5.67 4.04
C LEU A 46 -0.99 4.97 3.38
N PRO A 47 -1.21 3.67 3.66
CA PRO A 47 -2.43 3.00 3.27
C PRO A 47 -3.61 3.49 4.12
N THR A 48 -4.79 3.59 3.50
CA THR A 48 -6.07 3.97 4.13
C THR A 48 -7.21 3.16 3.51
N PRO A 49 -8.40 3.10 4.13
CA PRO A 49 -9.56 2.44 3.53
C PRO A 49 -10.01 3.02 2.17
N ARG A 50 -9.59 4.24 1.82
CA ARG A 50 -9.93 4.90 0.55
C ARG A 50 -8.86 4.74 -0.54
N GLY A 51 -7.71 4.16 -0.21
CA GLY A 51 -6.52 4.11 -1.06
C GLY A 51 -5.27 4.55 -0.31
N SER A 52 -4.19 4.88 -1.03
CA SER A 52 -2.89 5.17 -0.41
C SER A 52 -2.36 6.57 -0.73
N TYR A 53 -1.61 7.16 0.19
CA TYR A 53 -0.87 8.40 -0.02
C TYR A 53 0.63 8.11 -0.13
N CYS A 54 1.30 8.79 -1.06
CA CYS A 54 2.75 8.71 -1.19
C CYS A 54 3.46 9.38 -0.01
N PRO A 55 4.78 9.17 0.19
CA PRO A 55 5.50 9.69 1.35
C PRO A 55 5.41 11.22 1.52
N GLN A 56 5.26 11.96 0.43
CA GLN A 56 5.08 13.41 0.48
C GLN A 56 3.71 13.79 1.05
N HIS A 57 2.62 13.22 0.54
CA HIS A 57 1.25 13.54 0.96
C HIS A 57 0.84 12.85 2.26
N ALA A 58 1.45 11.70 2.58
CA ALA A 58 1.25 11.00 3.84
C ALA A 58 1.56 11.89 5.05
N ARG A 59 2.57 12.77 4.93
CA ARG A 59 2.90 13.75 5.98
C ARG A 59 1.76 14.74 6.18
N SER A 60 1.27 15.38 5.12
CA SER A 60 0.17 16.33 5.17
C SER A 60 -1.09 15.73 5.81
N VAL A 61 -1.48 14.53 5.35
CA VAL A 61 -2.67 13.83 5.87
C VAL A 61 -2.53 13.47 7.36
N ARG A 62 -1.33 13.07 7.80
CA ARG A 62 -1.08 12.78 9.23
C ARG A 62 -1.13 14.05 10.09
N HIS A 63 -0.76 15.21 9.55
CA HIS A 63 -0.83 16.48 10.26
C HIS A 63 -2.25 17.03 10.36
N ASP A 64 -3.12 16.76 9.38
CA ASP A 64 -4.52 17.19 9.40
C ASP A 64 -5.41 16.34 10.33
N ALA A 65 -4.92 15.18 10.78
CA ALA A 65 -5.64 14.25 11.65
C ALA A 65 -5.34 14.44 13.16
N GLY A 66 -4.50 15.41 13.53
CA GLY A 66 -4.18 15.78 14.91
C GLY A 66 -4.76 17.13 15.29
#